data_AF-A0AAE8MZG2-F1
#
_entry.id   AF-A0AAE8MZG2-F1
#
_cell.length_a   1.000
_cell.length_b   1.000
_cell.length_c   1.000
_cell.angle_alpha   90.00
_cell.angle_beta   90.00
_cell.angle_gamma   90.00
#
_symmetry.space_group_name_H-M   'P 1'
#
loop_
_entity.id
_entity.type
_entity.pdbx_description
1 polymer ?
#
loop_
_entity_poly.entity_id
_entity_poly.type
_entity_poly.pdbx_seq_one_letter_code
_entity_poly.pdbx_strand_id
1 'polypeptide(L)'
;MNHQLRFWLESAKFALKPLRQTNNEIVVQWHWLRKSTLTPRANIAQAQDILVDAGVAGQNWGENLAYRPSGVPIKTGQTFVIRAEDPDTLPSFELLELQWNLLRVAAICGAGEATDEDYESDYESD
;
A
#
# COMPACT_ATOMS: atom_id res chain seq x y z
N MET A 1 10.22 8.94 12.62
CA MET A 1 9.00 8.74 11.81
C MET A 1 9.27 8.73 10.29
N ASN A 2 10.08 9.64 9.73
CA ASN A 2 10.27 9.75 8.26
C ASN A 2 10.81 8.48 7.57
N HIS A 3 11.66 7.69 8.22
CA HIS A 3 12.18 6.45 7.65
C HIS A 3 11.11 5.35 7.51
N GLN A 4 10.20 5.25 8.47
CA GLN A 4 9.11 4.25 8.43
C GLN A 4 8.10 4.55 7.33
N LEU A 5 7.73 5.82 7.16
CA LEU A 5 6.77 6.22 6.12
C LEU A 5 7.33 6.00 4.71
N ARG A 6 8.61 6.31 4.49
CA ARG A 6 9.29 6.01 3.21
C ARG A 6 9.33 4.51 2.95
N PHE A 7 9.77 3.73 3.94
CA PHE A 7 9.81 2.28 3.83
C PHE A 7 8.43 1.68 3.51
N TRP A 8 7.37 2.07 4.22
CA TRP A 8 6.02 1.56 3.93
C TRP A 8 5.51 1.96 2.54
N LEU A 9 5.92 3.12 2.02
CA LEU A 9 5.55 3.57 0.68
C LEU A 9 6.31 2.77 -0.39
N GLU A 10 7.62 2.59 -0.21
CA GLU A 10 8.49 1.83 -1.13
C GLU A 10 8.14 0.34 -1.16
N SER A 11 7.71 -0.23 -0.03
CA SER A 11 7.25 -1.63 0.07
C SER A 11 5.74 -1.81 -0.21
N ALA A 12 5.07 -0.79 -0.76
CA ALA A 12 3.65 -0.81 -1.08
C ALA A 12 2.73 -1.29 0.07
N LYS A 13 3.07 -0.97 1.33
CA LYS A 13 2.27 -1.32 2.52
C LYS A 13 1.10 -0.35 2.75
N PHE A 14 1.17 0.85 2.18
CA PHE A 14 0.04 1.79 2.16
C PHE A 14 0.03 2.59 0.87
N ALA A 15 -1.10 3.25 0.60
CA ALA A 15 -1.19 4.26 -0.44
C ALA A 15 -2.16 5.39 -0.03
N LEU A 16 -2.00 6.54 -0.70
CA LEU A 16 -2.82 7.73 -0.48
C LEU A 16 -3.74 7.90 -1.68
N LYS A 17 -5.05 7.76 -1.47
CA LYS A 17 -6.04 8.08 -2.51
C LYS A 17 -6.34 9.58 -2.46
N PRO A 18 -5.99 10.37 -3.47
CA PRO A 18 -6.40 11.77 -3.51
C PRO A 18 -7.92 11.88 -3.64
N LEU A 19 -8.53 12.79 -2.90
CA LEU A 19 -9.99 13.00 -2.86
C LEU A 19 -10.39 14.35 -3.46
N ARG A 20 -9.66 15.41 -3.11
CA ARG A 20 -9.90 16.77 -3.62
C ARG A 20 -8.67 17.65 -3.43
N GLN A 21 -8.54 18.66 -4.27
CA GLN A 21 -7.52 19.71 -4.17
C GLN A 21 -8.17 21.09 -4.10
N THR A 22 -7.53 21.99 -3.38
CA THR A 22 -7.73 23.44 -3.40
C THR A 22 -6.37 24.10 -3.64
N ASN A 23 -6.29 25.43 -3.69
CA ASN A 23 -5.03 26.13 -3.94
C ASN A 23 -3.90 25.78 -2.96
N ASN A 24 -4.24 25.50 -1.69
CA ASN A 24 -3.25 25.32 -0.62
C ASN A 24 -3.40 24.00 0.15
N GLU A 25 -4.34 23.16 -0.27
CA GLU A 25 -4.61 21.90 0.41
C GLU A 25 -4.91 20.77 -0.58
N ILE A 26 -4.39 19.58 -0.29
CA ILE A 26 -4.83 18.33 -0.91
C ILE A 26 -5.35 17.41 0.18
N VAL A 27 -6.56 16.92 -0.02
CA VAL A 27 -7.19 15.93 0.86
C VAL A 27 -6.93 14.55 0.30
N VAL A 28 -6.33 13.69 1.11
CA VAL A 28 -6.02 12.31 0.77
C VAL A 28 -6.68 11.36 1.76
N GLN A 29 -7.02 10.17 1.30
CA GLN A 29 -7.49 9.07 2.13
C GLN A 29 -6.39 8.03 2.27
N TRP A 30 -6.09 7.65 3.50
CA TRP A 30 -5.13 6.59 3.82
C TRP A 30 -5.73 5.21 3.56
N HIS A 31 -4.98 4.34 2.90
CA HIS A 31 -5.32 2.93 2.70
C HIS A 31 -4.12 2.05 3.01
N TRP A 32 -4.25 1.16 4.00
CA TRP A 32 -3.32 0.06 4.17
C TRP A 32 -3.55 -0.97 3.09
N LEU A 33 -2.49 -1.35 2.39
CA LEU A 33 -2.56 -2.31 1.30
C LEU A 33 -2.19 -3.69 1.82
N ARG A 34 -2.98 -4.70 1.43
CA ARG A 34 -2.69 -6.09 1.72
C ARG A 34 -1.67 -6.59 0.70
N LYS A 35 -0.57 -7.18 1.18
CA LYS A 35 0.35 -7.92 0.31
C LYS A 35 -0.37 -9.16 -0.20
N SER A 36 -0.35 -9.37 -1.52
CA SER A 36 -0.84 -10.59 -2.14
C SER A 36 -0.06 -11.80 -1.63
N THR A 37 -0.76 -12.90 -1.37
CA THR A 37 -0.13 -14.20 -1.07
C THR A 37 0.19 -14.99 -2.33
N LEU A 38 -0.12 -14.44 -3.51
CA LEU A 38 0.18 -15.07 -4.79
C LEU A 38 1.67 -14.87 -5.10
N THR A 39 2.37 -15.97 -5.29
CA THR A 39 3.75 -15.99 -5.80
C THR A 39 3.75 -16.54 -7.23
N PRO A 40 4.78 -16.25 -8.04
CA PRO A 40 4.87 -16.80 -9.40
C PRO A 40 4.79 -18.34 -9.49
N ARG A 41 5.11 -19.04 -8.39
CA ARG A 41 5.07 -20.50 -8.28
C ARG A 41 3.81 -21.03 -7.57
N ALA A 42 2.87 -20.16 -7.18
CA ALA A 42 1.68 -20.57 -6.47
C ALA A 42 0.80 -21.49 -7.34
N ASN A 43 0.42 -22.64 -6.79
CA ASN A 43 -0.53 -23.53 -7.44
C ASN A 43 -1.94 -23.01 -7.20
N ILE A 44 -2.52 -22.39 -8.22
CA ILE A 44 -3.88 -21.84 -8.16
C ILE A 44 -4.87 -23.00 -8.26
N ALA A 45 -5.45 -23.39 -7.13
CA ALA A 45 -6.48 -24.42 -7.10
C ALA A 45 -7.77 -23.91 -7.77
N GLN A 46 -8.50 -24.80 -8.44
CA GLN A 46 -9.70 -24.44 -9.22
C GLN A 46 -10.84 -23.82 -8.37
N ALA A 47 -10.81 -24.00 -7.05
CA ALA A 47 -11.79 -23.47 -6.10
C ALA A 47 -11.29 -22.22 -5.31
N GLN A 48 -10.08 -21.73 -5.60
CA GLN A 48 -9.49 -20.60 -4.89
C GLN A 48 -10.04 -19.28 -5.40
N ASP A 49 -10.44 -18.39 -4.48
CA ASP A 49 -10.85 -17.03 -4.83
C ASP A 49 -9.60 -16.15 -4.98
N ILE A 50 -9.05 -16.15 -6.20
CA ILE A 50 -7.85 -15.41 -6.57
C ILE A 50 -7.99 -13.92 -6.27
N LEU A 51 -9.20 -13.36 -6.37
CA LEU A 51 -9.41 -11.94 -6.10
C LEU A 51 -9.28 -11.63 -4.60
N VAL A 52 -9.73 -12.52 -3.74
CA VAL A 52 -9.55 -12.39 -2.28
C VAL A 52 -8.07 -12.56 -1.90
N ASP A 53 -7.35 -13.49 -2.52
CA ASP A 53 -5.94 -13.74 -2.23
C ASP A 53 -5.01 -12.65 -2.77
N ALA A 54 -5.36 -12.08 -3.92
CA ALA A 54 -4.74 -10.89 -4.47
C ALA A 54 -5.04 -9.61 -3.68
N GLY A 55 -5.95 -9.66 -2.69
CA GLY A 55 -6.38 -8.49 -1.92
C GLY A 55 -7.21 -7.49 -2.74
N VAL A 56 -7.81 -7.93 -3.85
CA VAL A 56 -8.66 -7.13 -4.75
C VAL A 56 -10.13 -7.19 -4.33
N ALA A 57 -10.58 -8.34 -3.83
CA ALA A 57 -11.93 -8.59 -3.35
C ALA A 57 -11.99 -8.79 -1.82
N GLY A 58 -13.14 -8.47 -1.24
CA GLY A 58 -13.33 -8.40 0.21
C GLY A 58 -12.82 -7.09 0.80
N GLN A 59 -13.38 -6.65 1.94
CA GLN A 59 -12.88 -5.45 2.65
C GLN A 59 -11.55 -5.73 3.40
N ASN A 60 -10.71 -6.58 2.83
CA ASN A 60 -9.51 -7.13 3.45
C ASN A 60 -8.31 -6.23 3.11
N TRP A 61 -8.23 -5.09 3.80
CA TRP A 61 -7.10 -4.17 3.72
C TRP A 61 -5.88 -4.68 4.52
N GLY A 62 -4.74 -4.03 4.32
CA GLY A 62 -3.51 -4.34 5.04
C GLY A 62 -3.60 -4.07 6.54
N GLU A 63 -2.62 -4.58 7.28
CA GLU A 63 -2.51 -4.39 8.72
C GLU A 63 -2.25 -2.93 9.11
N ASN A 64 -2.70 -2.53 10.30
CA ASN A 64 -2.41 -1.20 10.83
C ASN A 64 -0.99 -1.16 11.41
N LEU A 65 -0.04 -0.63 10.64
CA LEU A 65 1.37 -0.54 11.06
C LEU A 65 1.70 0.73 11.86
N ALA A 66 0.77 1.69 11.92
CA ALA A 66 0.99 2.99 12.56
C ALA A 66 -0.11 3.34 13.55
N TYR A 67 0.30 3.98 14.64
CA TYR A 67 -0.57 4.45 15.71
C TYR A 67 -0.30 5.92 15.98
N ARG A 68 -1.36 6.65 16.32
CA ARG A 68 -1.23 8.02 16.82
C ARG A 68 -0.57 8.01 18.20
N PRO A 69 -0.02 9.14 18.69
CA PRO A 69 0.51 9.22 20.06
C PRO A 69 -0.51 8.82 21.14
N SER A 70 -1.81 8.95 20.87
CA SER A 70 -2.89 8.49 21.74
C SER A 70 -3.12 6.97 21.75
N GLY A 71 -2.33 6.19 21.00
CA GLY A 71 -2.47 4.74 20.86
C GLY A 71 -3.58 4.31 19.89
N VAL A 72 -4.29 5.25 19.25
CA VAL A 72 -5.33 4.90 18.27
C VAL A 72 -4.69 4.58 16.91
N PRO A 73 -4.98 3.41 16.30
CA PRO A 73 -4.41 3.05 15.01
C PRO A 73 -4.84 4.00 13.90
N ILE A 74 -3.95 4.22 12.95
CA ILE A 74 -4.32 4.78 11.65
C ILE A 74 -5.05 3.67 10.90
N LYS A 75 -6.29 3.90 10.47
CA LYS A 75 -7.14 2.91 9.79
C LYS A 75 -7.30 3.27 8.31
N THR A 76 -7.48 2.26 7.48
CA THR A 76 -7.94 2.46 6.10
C THR A 76 -9.24 3.28 6.07
N GLY A 77 -9.32 4.22 5.13
CA GLY A 77 -10.44 5.13 4.99
C GLY A 77 -10.29 6.45 5.74
N GLN A 78 -9.30 6.59 6.61
CA GLN A 78 -9.05 7.85 7.31
C GLN A 78 -8.53 8.94 6.38
N THR A 79 -9.01 10.16 6.58
CA THR A 79 -8.69 11.30 5.72
C THR A 79 -7.64 12.20 6.38
N PHE A 80 -6.67 12.65 5.58
CA PHE A 80 -5.63 13.59 5.96
C PHE A 80 -5.64 14.79 5.01
N VAL A 81 -5.20 15.94 5.52
CA VAL A 81 -5.04 17.16 4.74
C VAL A 81 -3.56 17.49 4.67
N ILE A 82 -3.01 17.48 3.46
CA ILE A 82 -1.68 18.01 3.16
C ILE A 82 -1.88 19.50 2.90
N ARG A 83 -1.22 20.34 3.70
CA ARG A 83 -1.31 21.80 3.62
C ARG A 83 0.04 22.39 3.27
N ALA A 84 0.03 23.43 2.45
CA ALA A 84 1.21 24.23 2.17
C ALA A 84 0.86 25.73 2.12
N GLU A 85 1.76 26.56 2.64
CA GLU A 85 1.66 28.02 2.50
C GLU A 85 1.91 28.45 1.05
N ASP A 86 2.92 27.84 0.43
CA ASP A 86 3.23 27.99 -0.99
C ASP A 86 2.58 26.86 -1.82
N PRO A 87 1.60 27.17 -2.69
CA PRO A 87 0.94 26.19 -3.57
C PRO A 87 1.91 25.33 -4.38
N ASP A 88 3.07 25.87 -4.78
CA ASP A 88 4.04 25.15 -5.63
C ASP A 88 4.78 24.03 -4.87
N THR A 89 4.69 24.03 -3.53
CA THR A 89 5.25 22.98 -2.67
C THR A 89 4.26 21.82 -2.42
N LEU A 90 3.01 21.94 -2.86
CA LEU A 90 2.08 20.83 -2.81
C LEU A 90 2.51 19.71 -3.77
N PRO A 91 2.30 18.44 -3.39
CA PRO A 91 2.46 17.35 -4.34
C PRO A 91 1.48 17.50 -5.50
N SER A 92 1.90 17.16 -6.72
CA SER A 92 0.99 17.12 -7.87
C SER A 92 -0.13 16.11 -7.62
N PHE A 93 -1.37 16.54 -7.82
CA PHE A 93 -2.55 15.70 -7.67
C PHE A 93 -2.57 14.55 -8.67
N GLU A 94 -2.22 14.81 -9.93
CA GLU A 94 -2.14 13.78 -10.97
C GLU A 94 -1.06 12.72 -10.64
N LEU A 95 0.07 13.15 -10.07
CA LEU A 95 1.10 12.21 -9.62
C LEU A 95 0.66 11.40 -8.40
N LEU A 96 -0.14 11.97 -7.50
CA LEU A 96 -0.76 11.23 -6.40
C LEU A 96 -1.78 10.19 -6.92
N GLU A 97 -2.57 10.53 -7.94
CA GLU A 97 -3.48 9.57 -8.58
C GLU A 97 -2.73 8.42 -9.25
N LEU A 98 -1.65 8.74 -9.96
CA LEU A 98 -0.79 7.74 -10.56
C LEU A 98 -0.14 6.85 -9.49
N GLN A 99 0.44 7.44 -8.45
CA GLN A 99 1.04 6.71 -7.33
C GLN A 99 0.02 5.80 -6.64
N TRP A 100 -1.21 6.29 -6.40
CA TRP A 100 -2.30 5.50 -5.84
C TRP A 100 -2.56 4.22 -6.64
N ASN A 101 -2.64 4.33 -7.97
CA ASN A 101 -2.88 3.18 -8.83
C ASN A 101 -1.68 2.22 -8.85
N LEU A 102 -0.46 2.75 -8.97
CA LEU A 102 0.76 1.95 -9.05
C LEU A 102 1.03 1.16 -7.76
N LEU A 103 0.85 1.77 -6.59
CA LEU A 103 1.08 1.08 -5.32
C LEU A 103 0.10 -0.07 -5.09
N ARG A 104 -1.15 0.07 -5.56
CA ARG A 104 -2.12 -1.03 -5.49
C ARG A 104 -1.73 -2.19 -6.40
N VAL A 105 -1.28 -1.89 -7.62
CA VAL A 105 -0.76 -2.91 -8.54
C VAL A 105 0.46 -3.59 -7.93
N ALA A 106 1.39 -2.84 -7.37
CA ALA A 106 2.57 -3.37 -6.68
C ALA A 106 2.19 -4.33 -5.54
N ALA A 107 1.26 -3.93 -4.66
CA ALA A 107 0.78 -4.78 -3.57
C ALA A 107 0.11 -6.08 -4.07
N ILE A 108 -0.68 -6.01 -5.14
CA ILE A 108 -1.31 -7.17 -5.80
C ILE A 108 -0.25 -8.12 -6.41
N CYS A 109 0.81 -7.57 -6.97
CA CYS A 109 1.93 -8.35 -7.51
C CYS A 109 2.84 -8.95 -6.43
N GLY A 110 2.55 -8.71 -5.14
CA GLY A 110 3.41 -9.15 -4.04
C GLY A 110 4.71 -8.34 -3.93
N ALA A 111 4.81 -7.19 -4.60
CA ALA A 111 5.96 -6.30 -4.54
C ALA A 111 5.99 -5.56 -3.19
N GLY A 112 6.48 -6.26 -2.17
CA GLY A 112 6.66 -5.77 -0.82
C GLY A 112 7.49 -6.76 -0.04
N GLU A 113 8.81 -6.52 0.00
CA GLU A 113 9.84 -7.38 0.60
C GLU A 113 9.90 -8.81 0.02
N ALA A 114 11.03 -9.15 -0.59
CA ALA A 114 11.46 -10.54 -0.64
C ALA A 114 11.78 -10.94 0.81
N THR A 115 11.00 -11.85 1.36
CA THR A 115 11.26 -12.51 2.64
C THR A 115 12.32 -13.59 2.44
N ASP A 116 13.02 -14.01 3.50
CA ASP A 116 14.01 -15.10 3.39
C ASP A 116 13.36 -16.39 2.81
N GLU A 117 12.06 -16.59 3.03
CA GLU A 117 11.23 -17.66 2.44
C GLU A 117 11.14 -17.59 0.90
N ASP A 118 11.31 -16.40 0.29
CA ASP A 118 11.32 -16.23 -1.17
C ASP A 118 12.65 -16.72 -1.82
N TYR A 119 13.68 -17.00 -1.01
CA TYR A 119 15.00 -17.48 -1.43
C TYR A 119 15.29 -18.95 -1.04
N GLU A 120 14.42 -19.62 -0.29
CA GLU A 120 14.63 -21.02 0.14
C GLU A 120 14.45 -22.06 -0.98
N SER A 121 14.06 -21.69 -2.21
CA SER A 121 13.70 -22.64 -3.26
C SER A 121 14.84 -23.21 -4.10
N ASP A 122 16.09 -22.79 -3.89
CA ASP A 122 17.17 -23.06 -4.86
C ASP A 122 18.27 -24.03 -4.33
N TYR A 123 18.00 -24.77 -3.24
CA TYR A 123 18.88 -25.83 -2.73
C TYR A 123 18.24 -27.22 -2.80
N GLU A 124 17.91 -27.70 -4.00
CA GLU A 124 17.96 -29.15 -4.28
C GLU A 124 19.17 -29.40 -5.18
N SER A 125 20.27 -29.82 -4.56
CA SER A 125 21.48 -30.32 -5.22
C SER A 125 21.72 -31.77 -4.79
N ASP A 126 21.76 -32.65 -5.80
CA ASP A 126 22.11 -34.08 -5.86
C ASP A 126 21.20 -35.13 -5.19
#